data_AF-X1A1T0-F1
#
_entry.id   AF-X1A1T0-F1
#
_cell.length_a   1.000
_cell.length_b   1.000
_cell.length_c   1.000
_cell.angle_alpha   90.00
_cell.angle_beta   90.00
_cell.angle_gamma   90.00
#
_symmetry.space_group_name_H-M   'P 1'
#
loop_
_entity.id
_entity.type
_entity.pdbx_description
1 polymer ?
#
loop_
_entity_poly.entity_id
_entity_poly.type
_entity_poly.pdbx_seq_one_letter_code
_entity_poly.pdbx_strand_id
1 'polypeptide(L)'
;MAEFQYSRWDGTQQFSPQSADRLFDEFSNYMMDYGDQVLNMLDQLEEENPEILDLLLKQGYIDRDEEGRYVVTGKGVKRAGTRALEDLFEISRKDKLGSHETEFRGAGQTVHEESKPYEYGDPVANLNMHERSRR
;
A
#
# COMPACT_ATOMS: atom_id res chain seq x y z
N MET A 1 -12.75 -11.37 4.22
CA MET A 1 -11.74 -10.82 5.14
C MET A 1 -11.25 -11.98 5.98
N ALA A 2 -9.98 -12.37 5.86
CA ALA A 2 -9.43 -13.40 6.74
C ALA A 2 -9.25 -12.76 8.12
N GLU A 3 -9.90 -13.34 9.12
CA GLU A 3 -9.79 -12.90 10.51
C GLU A 3 -8.48 -13.46 11.06
N PHE A 4 -7.55 -12.58 11.46
CA PHE A 4 -6.24 -12.99 11.94
C PHE A 4 -6.24 -13.03 13.46
N GLN A 5 -6.02 -14.21 14.03
CA GLN A 5 -5.74 -14.38 15.45
C GLN A 5 -4.25 -14.66 15.62
N TYR A 6 -3.55 -13.75 16.29
CA TYR A 6 -2.18 -13.97 16.72
C TYR A 6 -2.20 -14.83 17.98
N SER A 7 -1.75 -16.09 17.87
CA SER A 7 -1.50 -16.96 19.01
C SER A 7 -0.01 -17.01 19.31
N ARG A 8 0.36 -16.96 20.59
CA ARG A 8 1.71 -17.30 21.02
C ARG A 8 2.00 -18.76 20.64
N TRP A 9 3.16 -19.01 20.05
CA TRP A 9 3.60 -20.35 19.66
C TRP A 9 3.62 -21.30 20.85
N ASP A 10 2.92 -22.43 20.76
CA ASP A 10 2.80 -23.45 21.82
C ASP A 10 3.58 -24.74 21.52
N GLY A 11 4.33 -24.77 20.41
CA GLY A 11 5.14 -25.92 19.99
C GLY A 11 4.36 -27.08 19.34
N THR A 12 3.03 -26.99 19.25
CA THR A 12 2.20 -28.07 18.64
C THR A 12 1.73 -27.73 17.23
N GLN A 13 2.00 -26.53 16.75
CA GLN A 13 1.55 -26.07 15.45
C GLN A 13 2.41 -26.63 14.32
N GLN A 14 1.74 -27.15 13.28
CA GLN A 14 2.39 -27.74 12.13
C GLN A 14 2.60 -26.66 11.07
N PHE A 15 3.86 -26.36 10.72
CA PHE A 15 4.16 -25.41 9.66
C PHE A 15 3.63 -25.93 8.32
N SER A 16 2.85 -25.10 7.64
CA SER A 16 2.28 -25.38 6.33
C SER A 16 2.96 -24.54 5.24
N PRO A 17 2.86 -24.91 3.96
CA PRO A 17 3.33 -24.04 2.87
C PRO A 17 2.77 -22.61 2.94
N GLN A 18 1.49 -22.46 3.34
CA GLN A 18 0.84 -21.16 3.49
C GLN A 18 1.39 -20.33 4.65
N SER A 19 2.00 -20.94 5.67
CA SER A 19 2.70 -20.17 6.71
C SER A 19 4.04 -19.64 6.21
N ALA A 20 4.76 -20.39 5.37
CA ALA A 20 6.01 -19.93 4.75
C ALA A 20 5.79 -18.70 3.87
N ASP A 21 4.74 -18.76 3.05
CA ASP A 21 4.34 -17.71 2.14
C ASP A 21 4.05 -16.39 2.88
N ARG A 22 3.42 -16.48 4.05
CA ARG A 22 3.10 -15.31 4.89
C ARG A 22 4.32 -14.77 5.62
N LEU A 23 5.15 -15.66 6.16
CA LEU A 23 6.41 -15.27 6.82
C LEU A 23 7.34 -14.55 5.83
N PHE A 24 7.42 -15.05 4.60
CA PHE A 24 8.20 -14.41 3.56
C PHE A 24 7.60 -13.07 3.12
N ASP A 25 6.27 -12.93 3.06
CA ASP A 25 5.64 -11.63 2.75
C ASP A 25 6.01 -10.57 3.79
N GLU A 26 5.90 -10.88 5.08
CA GLU A 26 6.31 -9.97 6.17
C GLU A 26 7.80 -9.63 6.10
N PHE A 27 8.64 -10.64 5.88
CA PHE A 27 10.06 -10.45 5.65
C PHE A 27 10.34 -9.54 4.45
N SER A 28 9.56 -9.68 3.37
CA SER A 28 9.70 -8.87 2.16
C SER A 28 9.32 -7.41 2.38
N ASN A 29 8.31 -7.13 3.21
CA ASN A 29 7.96 -5.76 3.60
C ASN A 29 9.12 -5.11 4.35
N TYR A 30 9.74 -5.84 5.28
CA TYR A 30 10.92 -5.35 6.00
C TYR A 30 12.11 -5.12 5.04
N MET A 31 12.33 -6.00 4.07
CA MET A 31 13.33 -5.77 3.02
C MET A 31 13.05 -4.52 2.16
N MET A 32 11.78 -4.17 1.92
CA MET A 32 11.46 -2.94 1.17
C MET A 32 11.81 -1.67 1.96
N ASP A 33 11.67 -1.70 3.29
CA ASP A 33 11.95 -0.57 4.16
C ASP A 33 13.45 -0.40 4.43
N TYR A 34 14.19 -1.50 4.62
CA TYR A 34 15.58 -1.48 5.10
C TYR A 34 16.60 -2.02 4.09
N GLY A 35 16.16 -2.51 2.93
CA GLY A 35 17.02 -3.03 1.88
C GLY A 35 17.57 -4.43 2.15
N ASP A 36 18.70 -4.73 1.53
CA ASP A 36 19.39 -6.03 1.57
C ASP A 36 20.05 -6.32 2.93
N GLN A 37 20.30 -5.29 3.75
CA GLN A 37 20.89 -5.46 5.08
C GLN A 37 20.08 -6.38 6.00
N VAL A 38 18.78 -6.48 5.73
CA VAL A 38 17.85 -7.39 6.41
C VAL A 38 18.27 -8.86 6.28
N LEU A 39 18.96 -9.24 5.21
CA LEU A 39 19.40 -10.63 5.01
C LEU A 39 20.39 -11.08 6.08
N ASN A 40 21.14 -10.17 6.70
CA ASN A 40 22.02 -10.50 7.83
C ASN A 40 21.24 -10.90 9.09
N MET A 41 19.95 -10.53 9.21
CA MET A 41 19.11 -10.97 10.32
C MET A 41 18.78 -12.46 10.21
N LEU A 42 18.89 -13.06 9.02
CA LEU A 42 18.65 -14.49 8.83
C LEU A 42 19.68 -15.34 9.55
N ASP A 43 20.90 -14.82 9.77
CA ASP A 43 21.91 -15.48 10.61
C ASP A 43 21.45 -15.58 12.06
N GLN A 44 20.81 -14.52 12.59
CA GLN A 44 20.24 -14.54 13.93
C GLN A 44 19.00 -15.45 14.00
N LEU A 45 18.17 -15.43 12.96
CA LEU A 45 17.00 -16.28 12.85
C LEU A 45 17.38 -17.78 12.84
N GLU A 46 18.53 -18.14 12.26
CA GLU A 46 19.07 -19.50 12.29
C GLU A 46 19.31 -20.00 13.73
N GLU A 47 19.79 -19.12 14.62
CA GLU A 47 20.02 -19.45 16.02
C GLU A 47 18.73 -19.49 16.84
N GLU A 48 17.83 -18.53 16.62
CA GLU A 48 16.61 -18.39 17.41
C GLU A 48 15.56 -19.42 17.01
N ASN A 49 15.28 -19.56 15.71
CA ASN A 49 14.17 -20.34 15.16
C ASN A 49 14.58 -21.04 13.83
N PRO A 50 15.42 -22.09 13.89
CA PRO A 50 15.93 -22.76 12.69
C PRO A 50 14.83 -23.40 11.82
N GLU A 51 13.70 -23.79 12.42
CA GLU A 51 12.53 -24.33 11.72
C GLU A 51 11.89 -23.36 10.74
N ILE A 52 11.88 -22.06 11.04
CA ILE A 52 11.32 -21.03 10.15
C ILE A 52 12.22 -20.86 8.94
N LEU A 53 13.53 -20.79 9.18
CA LEU A 53 14.52 -20.65 8.13
C LEU A 53 14.49 -21.86 7.19
N ASP A 54 14.48 -23.08 7.73
CA ASP A 54 14.37 -24.32 6.95
C ASP A 54 13.10 -24.34 6.10
N LEU A 55 11.98 -23.83 6.61
CA LEU A 55 10.74 -23.71 5.84
C LEU A 55 10.90 -22.75 4.64
N LEU A 56 11.54 -21.61 4.83
CA LEU A 56 11.80 -20.62 3.78
C LEU A 56 12.76 -21.15 2.71
N LEU A 57 13.80 -21.88 3.13
CA LEU A 57 14.74 -22.59 2.26
C LEU A 57 14.05 -23.71 1.48
N LYS A 58 13.25 -24.55 2.14
CA LYS A 58 12.48 -25.64 1.50
C LYS A 58 11.46 -25.12 0.50
N GLN A 59 10.83 -24.00 0.78
CA GLN A 59 9.97 -23.32 -0.20
C GLN A 59 10.77 -22.64 -1.31
N GLY A 60 12.08 -22.49 -1.15
CA GLY A 60 12.96 -21.87 -2.15
C GLY A 60 12.72 -20.38 -2.29
N TYR A 61 12.28 -19.69 -1.24
CA TYR A 61 12.21 -18.22 -1.23
C TYR A 61 13.55 -17.57 -0.92
N ILE A 62 14.35 -18.25 -0.10
CA ILE A 62 15.71 -17.90 0.27
C ILE A 62 16.61 -19.07 -0.13
N ASP A 63 17.87 -18.80 -0.43
CA ASP A 63 18.92 -19.79 -0.66
C ASP A 63 20.23 -19.30 -0.06
N ARG A 64 21.27 -20.15 -0.05
CA ARG A 64 22.64 -19.75 0.30
C ARG A 64 23.48 -19.63 -0.97
N ASP A 65 24.27 -18.55 -1.06
CA ASP A 65 25.27 -18.39 -2.12
C ASP A 65 26.50 -19.31 -1.88
N GLU A 66 27.46 -19.29 -2.82
CA GLU A 66 28.70 -20.07 -2.71
C GLU A 66 29.57 -19.64 -1.50
N GLU A 67 29.35 -18.42 -0.99
CA GLU A 67 30.03 -17.86 0.19
C GLU A 67 29.28 -18.19 1.49
N GLY A 68 28.12 -18.86 1.41
CA GLY A 68 27.29 -19.26 2.54
C GLY A 68 26.30 -18.20 3.04
N ARG A 69 26.24 -17.03 2.39
CA ARG A 69 25.34 -15.92 2.74
C ARG A 69 23.94 -16.18 2.21
N TYR A 70 22.94 -15.74 2.97
CA TYR A 70 21.55 -15.82 2.56
C TYR A 70 21.23 -14.82 1.46
N VAL A 71 20.59 -15.32 0.40
CA VAL A 71 20.13 -14.53 -0.74
C VAL A 71 18.67 -14.84 -1.04
N VAL A 72 17.94 -13.83 -1.52
CA VAL A 72 16.56 -14.04 -2.00
C VAL A 72 16.62 -14.67 -3.38
N THR A 73 15.90 -15.78 -3.57
CA THR A 73 15.86 -16.45 -4.88
C THR A 73 14.99 -15.70 -5.88
N GLY A 74 15.05 -16.07 -7.16
CA GLY A 74 14.11 -15.55 -8.16
C GLY A 74 12.63 -15.82 -7.84
N LYS A 75 12.33 -16.92 -7.12
CA LYS A 75 10.97 -17.22 -6.63
C LYS A 75 10.57 -16.22 -5.53
N GLY A 76 11.47 -15.95 -4.59
CA GLY A 76 11.28 -14.94 -3.55
C GLY A 76 11.04 -13.55 -4.12
N VAL A 77 11.87 -13.11 -5.07
CA VAL A 77 11.69 -11.82 -5.76
C VAL A 77 10.33 -11.72 -6.44
N LYS A 78 9.91 -12.78 -7.15
CA LYS A 78 8.60 -12.82 -7.82
C LYS A 78 7.43 -12.75 -6.81
N ARG A 79 7.54 -13.44 -5.68
CA ARG A 79 6.54 -13.43 -4.60
C ARG A 79 6.42 -12.02 -4.01
N ALA A 80 7.54 -11.42 -3.61
CA ALA A 80 7.59 -10.07 -3.05
C ALA A 80 7.01 -9.02 -4.01
N GLY A 81 7.38 -9.09 -5.29
CA GLY A 81 6.83 -8.20 -6.32
C GLY A 81 5.32 -8.39 -6.53
N THR A 82 4.83 -9.63 -6.50
CA THR A 82 3.39 -9.91 -6.61
C THR A 82 2.63 -9.33 -5.42
N ARG A 83 3.16 -9.52 -4.20
CA ARG A 83 2.58 -8.97 -2.96
C ARG A 83 2.51 -7.45 -2.99
N ALA A 84 3.60 -6.79 -3.38
CA ALA A 84 3.65 -5.33 -3.51
C ALA A 84 2.60 -4.78 -4.50
N LEU A 85 2.42 -5.46 -5.63
CA LEU A 85 1.39 -5.09 -6.60
C LEU A 85 -0.02 -5.26 -6.03
N GLU A 86 -0.29 -6.37 -5.34
CA GLU A 86 -1.58 -6.60 -4.69
C GLU A 86 -1.91 -5.49 -3.68
N ASP A 87 -0.94 -5.09 -2.86
CA ASP A 87 -1.11 -4.02 -1.87
C ASP A 87 -1.39 -2.66 -2.54
N LEU A 88 -0.64 -2.31 -3.58
CA LEU A 88 -0.86 -1.07 -4.33
C LEU A 88 -2.26 -1.02 -4.96
N PHE A 89 -2.73 -2.12 -5.54
CA PHE A 89 -4.06 -2.18 -6.15
C PHE A 89 -5.19 -2.31 -5.12
N GLU A 90 -4.95 -2.90 -3.95
CA GLU A 90 -5.93 -2.91 -2.86
C GLU A 90 -6.14 -1.50 -2.29
N ILE A 91 -5.07 -0.75 -2.05
CA ILE A 91 -5.14 0.65 -1.61
C ILE A 91 -5.88 1.49 -2.66
N SER A 92 -5.51 1.38 -3.94
CA SER A 92 -6.16 2.14 -5.02
C SER A 92 -7.65 1.84 -5.17
N ARG A 93 -8.09 0.59 -4.93
CA ARG A 93 -9.52 0.24 -4.95
C ARG A 93 -10.29 0.85 -3.77
N LYS A 94 -9.67 0.92 -2.59
CA LYS A 94 -10.28 1.55 -1.40
C LYS A 94 -10.43 3.06 -1.61
N ASP A 95 -9.43 3.73 -2.19
CA ASP A 95 -9.51 5.16 -2.51
C ASP A 95 -10.63 5.50 -3.50
N LYS A 96 -10.86 4.63 -4.50
CA LYS A 96 -11.90 4.84 -5.53
C LYS A 96 -13.33 4.55 -5.07
N LEU A 97 -13.54 3.81 -3.99
CA LEU A 97 -14.87 3.39 -3.53
C LEU A 97 -15.46 4.27 -2.42
N GLY A 98 -14.69 5.19 -1.80
CA GLY A 98 -15.25 5.96 -0.68
C GLY A 98 -14.47 7.14 -0.12
N SER A 99 -13.44 7.69 -0.78
CA SER A 99 -12.72 8.84 -0.22
C SER A 99 -12.28 9.85 -1.26
N HIS A 100 -13.29 10.50 -1.86
CA HIS A 100 -13.27 11.94 -2.02
C HIS A 100 -14.72 12.46 -1.86
N GLU A 101 -15.20 12.64 -0.62
CA GLU A 101 -15.83 13.94 -0.38
C GLU A 101 -14.66 14.92 -0.38
N THR A 102 -14.28 15.38 -1.57
CA THR A 102 -13.61 16.66 -1.61
C THR A 102 -14.57 17.63 -0.94
N GLU A 103 -14.25 18.09 0.27
CA GLU A 103 -14.76 19.37 0.77
C GLU A 103 -14.28 20.55 -0.10
N PHE A 104 -13.74 20.29 -1.29
CA PHE A 104 -13.70 21.26 -2.35
C PHE A 104 -15.10 21.44 -2.96
N ARG A 105 -16.00 22.05 -2.18
CA ARG A 105 -17.00 22.95 -2.73
C ARG A 105 -16.25 24.18 -3.25
N GLY A 106 -15.61 24.03 -4.41
CA GLY A 106 -15.20 25.16 -5.22
C GLY A 106 -16.43 25.84 -5.80
N ALA A 107 -16.99 26.77 -5.03
CA ALA A 107 -17.86 27.83 -5.54
C ALA A 107 -17.70 29.08 -4.66
N GLY A 108 -16.45 29.45 -4.38
CA GLY A 108 -16.11 30.78 -3.90
C GLY A 108 -15.74 31.66 -5.10
N GLN A 109 -16.66 31.84 -6.05
CA GLN A 109 -16.55 33.04 -6.87
C GLN A 109 -16.82 34.18 -5.89
N THR A 110 -15.78 34.94 -5.55
CA THR A 110 -15.93 36.18 -4.82
C THR A 110 -17.04 36.97 -5.49
N VAL A 111 -18.13 37.25 -4.78
CA VAL A 111 -19.03 38.33 -5.17
C VAL A 111 -18.12 39.55 -5.22
N HIS A 112 -17.74 39.98 -6.42
CA HIS A 112 -17.04 41.25 -6.56
C HIS A 112 -18.02 42.32 -6.07
N GLU A 113 -17.61 43.12 -5.09
CA GLU A 113 -18.42 44.18 -4.48
C GLU A 113 -18.90 45.26 -5.47
N GLU A 114 -18.57 45.13 -6.76
CA GLU A 114 -18.90 46.07 -7.83
C GLU A 114 -19.93 45.54 -8.84
N SER A 115 -20.68 44.47 -8.54
CA SER A 115 -21.80 44.09 -9.42
C SER A 115 -22.93 45.12 -9.32
N LYS A 116 -22.96 46.07 -10.26
CA LYS A 116 -24.07 47.02 -10.43
C LYS A 116 -25.20 46.40 -11.25
N PRO A 117 -26.47 46.75 -10.98
CA PRO A 117 -27.60 46.41 -11.86
C PRO A 117 -27.38 46.98 -13.27
N TYR A 118 -27.79 46.25 -14.30
CA TYR A 118 -27.64 46.69 -15.69
C TYR A 118 -28.39 48.00 -15.98
N GLU A 119 -27.70 48.97 -16.56
CA GLU A 119 -28.29 50.17 -17.17
C GLU A 119 -28.16 50.14 -18.69
N TYR A 120 -29.16 50.68 -19.39
CA TYR A 120 -29.25 50.65 -20.85
C TYR A 120 -28.10 51.46 -21.49
N GLY A 121 -27.16 50.76 -22.14
CA GLY A 121 -25.98 51.35 -22.77
C GLY A 121 -24.65 50.68 -22.37
N ASP A 122 -24.66 49.81 -21.36
CA ASP A 122 -23.45 49.11 -20.94
C ASP A 122 -22.97 48.07 -21.98
N PRO A 123 -21.64 47.96 -22.20
CA PRO A 123 -21.09 46.95 -23.09
C PRO A 123 -21.34 45.53 -22.54
N VAL A 124 -21.78 44.62 -23.41
CA VAL A 124 -22.16 43.22 -23.09
C VAL A 124 -21.08 42.40 -22.39
N ALA A 125 -19.85 42.89 -22.33
CA ALA A 125 -18.71 42.24 -21.68
C ALA A 125 -18.83 42.19 -20.15
N ASN A 126 -19.60 43.08 -19.52
CA ASN A 126 -19.69 43.19 -18.05
C ASN A 126 -20.99 42.64 -17.45
N LEU A 127 -21.76 41.87 -18.23
CA LEU A 127 -23.02 41.27 -17.78
C LEU A 127 -22.78 39.97 -17.01
N ASN A 128 -23.21 39.92 -15.75
CA ASN A 128 -23.24 38.69 -14.96
C ASN A 128 -24.40 37.80 -15.42
N MET A 129 -24.12 36.83 -16.29
CA MET A 129 -25.13 35.91 -16.86
C MET A 129 -25.78 34.92 -15.85
N HIS A 130 -25.35 34.95 -14.59
CA HIS A 130 -25.69 33.96 -13.57
C HIS A 130 -26.88 34.34 -12.67
N GLU A 131 -27.39 35.58 -12.78
CA GLU A 131 -28.53 36.03 -11.98
C GLU A 131 -29.83 35.52 -12.62
N ARG A 132 -30.18 34.26 -12.32
CA ARG A 132 -31.47 33.69 -12.76
C ARG A 132 -32.61 34.49 -12.15
N SER A 133 -33.43 35.10 -13.02
CA SER A 133 -34.76 35.65 -12.73
C SER A 133 -35.57 34.68 -11.87
N ARG A 134 -35.62 34.91 -10.55
CA ARG A 134 -36.66 34.36 -9.69
C ARG A 134 -37.93 35.18 -9.94
N ARG A 135 -38.95 34.54 -10.53
CA ARG A 135 -40.34 34.96 -10.37
C ARG A 135 -40.84 34.50 -9.02
#